data_AF-A0A8J8KAP0-F1
#
_entry.id   AF-A0A8J8KAP0-F1
#
_cell.length_a   1.000
_cell.length_b   1.000
_cell.length_c   1.000
_cell.angle_alpha   90.00
_cell.angle_beta   90.00
_cell.angle_gamma   90.00
#
_symmetry.space_group_name_H-M   'P 1'
#
loop_
_entity.id
_entity.type
_entity.pdbx_description
1 polymer ?
#
loop_
_entity_poly.entity_id
_entity_poly.type
_entity_poly.pdbx_seq_one_letter_code
_entity_poly.pdbx_strand_id
1 'polypeptide(L)'
;MKNYVSILMLFCAPFLFAQNFNWDTALSQIYVPTSGFSPQKVLLDKAPMFADLYNFNYPEHNISNADHFQQSLSELYTASSNQYFANPTTLPKFEQVIGTATEIPIGILSTKTSYLNYDDENNNNGNLRLVNGVFSAINNINPKFIEKDLLVVSTLFPAFTSGTNNFTFKIDTNQFYQYGNTIQKLEANFGDGVWHLLVNNYVVQPAVSVNLNITSVEKKTINYRAVLQNGSTINTPLPFCFPRKL
;
A
#
# COMPACT_ATOMS: atom_id res chain seq x y z
N MET A 1 -29.51 -43.12 0.96
CA MET A 1 -28.57 -42.50 1.92
C MET A 1 -27.46 -41.87 1.11
N LYS A 2 -27.39 -40.53 1.08
CA LYS A 2 -26.38 -39.80 0.29
C LYS A 2 -25.12 -39.68 1.14
N ASN A 3 -24.04 -40.30 0.67
CA ASN A 3 -22.71 -40.17 1.27
C ASN A 3 -22.18 -38.76 0.96
N TYR A 4 -22.09 -37.92 1.99
CA TYR A 4 -21.29 -36.72 1.93
C TYR A 4 -19.83 -37.13 2.11
N VAL A 5 -19.08 -37.13 1.01
CA VAL A 5 -17.63 -37.09 1.04
C VAL A 5 -17.25 -35.69 1.52
N SER A 6 -16.84 -35.57 2.78
CA SER A 6 -16.20 -34.35 3.27
C SER A 6 -14.91 -34.16 2.48
N ILE A 7 -14.93 -33.19 1.57
CA ILE A 7 -13.73 -32.68 0.90
C ILE A 7 -12.88 -32.04 1.99
N LEU A 8 -11.82 -32.74 2.36
CA LEU A 8 -10.70 -32.23 3.14
C LEU A 8 -10.14 -31.04 2.34
N MET A 9 -10.35 -29.81 2.80
CA MET A 9 -9.62 -28.65 2.29
C MET A 9 -8.14 -28.87 2.62
N LEU A 10 -7.39 -29.35 1.64
CA LEU A 10 -5.94 -29.30 1.63
C LEU A 10 -5.55 -27.82 1.42
N PHE A 11 -5.43 -27.06 2.51
CA PHE A 11 -4.70 -25.79 2.46
C PHE A 11 -3.23 -26.12 2.26
N CYS A 12 -2.74 -25.97 1.03
CA CYS A 12 -1.32 -26.03 0.71
C CYS A 12 -0.77 -24.60 0.56
N ALA A 13 0.10 -24.22 1.53
CA ALA A 13 1.23 -23.28 1.50
C ALA A 13 1.03 -21.79 1.07
N PRO A 14 1.85 -20.81 1.54
CA PRO A 14 2.80 -20.76 2.66
C PRO A 14 2.63 -19.48 3.53
N PHE A 15 2.00 -19.55 4.70
CA PHE A 15 1.78 -18.35 5.56
C PHE A 15 2.76 -18.18 6.74
N LEU A 16 3.90 -18.88 6.77
CA LEU A 16 4.70 -19.01 8.01
C LEU A 16 6.19 -18.62 7.93
N PHE A 17 6.70 -18.04 6.84
CA PHE A 17 8.13 -17.69 6.77
C PHE A 17 8.51 -16.34 7.40
N ALA A 18 7.54 -15.47 7.74
CA ALA A 18 7.87 -14.13 8.21
C ALA A 18 8.35 -14.04 9.68
N GLN A 19 7.95 -14.94 10.58
CA GLN A 19 8.10 -14.67 12.03
C GLN A 19 9.39 -15.17 12.70
N ASN A 20 10.21 -16.01 12.07
CA ASN A 20 11.47 -16.52 12.69
C ASN A 20 12.68 -16.56 11.74
N PHE A 21 12.61 -15.89 10.60
CA PHE A 21 13.70 -15.87 9.63
C PHE A 21 14.70 -14.76 9.98
N ASN A 22 15.97 -15.12 10.23
CA ASN A 22 17.03 -14.14 10.48
C ASN A 22 17.44 -13.49 9.16
N TRP A 23 16.76 -12.38 8.83
CA TRP A 23 16.97 -11.65 7.59
C TRP A 23 18.39 -11.09 7.43
N ASP A 24 19.08 -10.74 8.51
CA ASP A 24 20.47 -10.27 8.44
C ASP A 24 21.39 -11.39 7.97
N THR A 25 21.24 -12.59 8.53
CA THR A 25 21.97 -13.78 8.09
C THR A 25 21.59 -14.16 6.67
N ALA A 26 20.29 -14.15 6.35
CA ALA A 26 19.80 -14.61 5.07
C ALA A 26 20.26 -13.75 3.88
N LEU A 27 20.39 -12.43 4.10
CA LEU A 27 20.79 -11.48 3.07
C LEU A 27 22.31 -11.25 3.01
N SER A 28 23.07 -11.80 3.96
CA SER A 28 24.50 -11.51 4.19
C SER A 28 25.42 -11.65 2.97
N GLN A 29 25.07 -12.50 1.99
CA GLN A 29 25.87 -12.69 0.77
C GLN A 29 25.39 -11.87 -0.43
N ILE A 30 24.19 -11.31 -0.37
CA ILE A 30 23.54 -10.64 -1.51
C ILE A 30 23.32 -9.15 -1.29
N TYR A 31 23.40 -8.69 -0.04
CA TYR A 31 23.16 -7.32 0.34
C TYR A 31 24.25 -6.80 1.27
N VAL A 32 24.73 -5.59 0.98
CA VAL A 32 25.62 -4.83 1.85
C VAL A 32 24.86 -3.60 2.33
N PRO A 33 24.74 -3.38 3.65
CA PRO A 33 24.05 -2.21 4.18
C PRO A 33 24.66 -0.90 3.65
N THR A 34 23.80 -0.03 3.12
CA THR A 34 24.17 1.32 2.67
C THR A 34 23.70 2.39 3.67
N SER A 35 24.32 3.57 3.66
CA SER A 35 23.79 4.75 4.36
C SER A 35 22.59 5.34 3.60
N GLY A 36 21.63 5.91 4.31
CA GLY A 36 20.45 6.54 3.69
C GLY A 36 19.38 5.53 3.26
N PHE A 37 18.44 5.98 2.43
CA PHE A 37 17.36 5.13 1.91
C PHE A 37 17.83 4.24 0.77
N SER A 38 17.33 3.00 0.72
CA SER A 38 17.45 2.11 -0.45
C SER A 38 16.23 1.18 -0.49
N PRO A 39 15.72 0.80 -1.67
CA PRO A 39 14.56 -0.10 -1.79
C PRO A 39 14.76 -1.46 -1.10
N GLN A 40 16.01 -1.94 -1.04
CA GLN A 40 16.40 -3.18 -0.35
C GLN A 40 16.24 -3.12 1.16
N LYS A 41 16.11 -1.91 1.73
CA LYS A 41 15.76 -1.73 3.14
C LYS A 41 14.26 -1.84 3.40
N VAL A 42 13.42 -1.73 2.37
CA VAL A 42 11.97 -2.00 2.43
C VAL A 42 11.71 -3.26 1.61
N LEU A 43 12.08 -4.41 2.18
CA LEU A 43 12.02 -5.71 1.53
C LEU A 43 10.67 -6.37 1.84
N LEU A 44 9.81 -6.48 0.83
CA LEU A 44 8.44 -7.00 1.02
C LEU A 44 8.43 -8.44 1.52
N ASP A 45 9.46 -9.23 1.22
CA ASP A 45 9.56 -10.63 1.65
C ASP A 45 9.62 -10.79 3.19
N LYS A 46 9.96 -9.72 3.92
CA LYS A 46 9.98 -9.71 5.39
C LYS A 46 8.60 -9.62 6.01
N ALA A 47 7.60 -9.20 5.26
CA ALA A 47 6.25 -8.95 5.73
C ALA A 47 5.28 -10.05 5.24
N PRO A 48 4.16 -10.29 5.95
CA PRO A 48 3.07 -11.05 5.35
C PRO A 48 2.50 -10.30 4.15
N MET A 49 1.89 -11.00 3.20
CA MET A 49 1.37 -10.41 1.95
C MET A 49 -0.16 -10.21 1.98
N PHE A 50 -0.73 -9.74 3.08
CA PHE A 50 -2.18 -9.56 3.20
C PHE A 50 -2.72 -8.35 2.43
N ALA A 51 -1.93 -7.26 2.31
CA ALA A 51 -2.25 -6.11 1.48
C ALA A 51 -1.82 -6.28 0.01
N ASP A 52 -1.29 -7.45 -0.37
CA ASP A 52 -0.91 -7.75 -1.76
C ASP A 52 -0.01 -6.68 -2.41
N LEU A 53 0.91 -6.11 -1.63
CA LEU A 53 1.77 -5.00 -2.07
C LEU A 53 2.68 -5.35 -3.26
N TYR A 54 2.91 -6.64 -3.50
CA TYR A 54 3.64 -7.13 -4.68
C TYR A 54 2.90 -6.79 -5.98
N ASN A 55 1.58 -7.02 -5.99
CA ASN A 55 0.73 -6.78 -7.15
C ASN A 55 0.09 -5.39 -7.14
N PHE A 56 0.14 -4.69 -6.01
CA PHE A 56 -0.50 -3.37 -5.89
C PHE A 56 0.00 -2.38 -6.96
N ASN A 57 -0.89 -1.49 -7.41
CA ASN A 57 -0.74 -0.57 -8.56
C ASN A 57 -0.80 -1.19 -9.97
N TYR A 58 -0.98 -2.52 -10.13
CA TYR A 58 -1.42 -3.07 -11.41
C TYR A 58 -2.92 -2.82 -11.64
N PRO A 59 -3.41 -2.81 -12.90
CA PRO A 59 -4.80 -2.46 -13.21
C PRO A 59 -5.88 -3.23 -12.43
N GLU A 60 -5.63 -4.50 -12.10
CA GLU A 60 -6.53 -5.38 -11.35
C GLU A 60 -6.34 -5.27 -9.82
N HIS A 61 -5.26 -4.63 -9.36
CA HIS A 61 -4.82 -4.58 -7.95
C HIS A 61 -4.43 -3.13 -7.57
N ASN A 62 -5.34 -2.18 -7.68
CA ASN A 62 -5.03 -0.75 -7.48
C ASN A 62 -6.05 -0.02 -6.60
N ILE A 63 -6.86 -0.78 -5.87
CA ILE A 63 -7.93 -0.31 -5.00
C ILE A 63 -7.49 -0.39 -3.54
N SER A 64 -7.53 0.73 -2.84
CA SER A 64 -7.31 0.80 -1.39
C SER A 64 -8.53 1.38 -0.68
N ASN A 65 -8.79 0.88 0.53
CA ASN A 65 -9.69 1.45 1.52
C ASN A 65 -8.92 1.64 2.83
N ALA A 66 -9.62 2.08 3.89
CA ALA A 66 -9.00 2.32 5.20
C ALA A 66 -8.29 1.07 5.77
N ASP A 67 -8.94 -0.10 5.69
CA ASP A 67 -8.38 -1.36 6.18
C ASP A 67 -7.13 -1.78 5.38
N HIS A 68 -7.22 -1.70 4.05
CA HIS A 68 -6.10 -1.96 3.17
C HIS A 68 -4.93 -1.00 3.40
N PHE A 69 -5.20 0.29 3.63
CA PHE A 69 -4.17 1.27 3.97
C PHE A 69 -3.46 0.92 5.28
N GLN A 70 -4.23 0.57 6.32
CA GLN A 70 -3.66 0.18 7.60
C GLN A 70 -2.85 -1.11 7.49
N GLN A 71 -3.34 -2.10 6.75
CA GLN A 71 -2.61 -3.34 6.46
C GLN A 71 -1.33 -3.06 5.67
N SER A 72 -1.39 -2.21 4.65
CA SER A 72 -0.24 -1.75 3.86
C SER A 72 0.81 -1.08 4.75
N LEU A 73 0.40 -0.19 5.64
CA LEU A 73 1.31 0.46 6.57
C LEU A 73 1.99 -0.54 7.51
N SER A 74 1.24 -1.53 8.02
CA SER A 74 1.76 -2.59 8.89
C SER A 74 2.81 -3.45 8.18
N GLU A 75 2.54 -3.83 6.93
CA GLU A 75 3.46 -4.62 6.11
C GLU A 75 4.70 -3.81 5.76
N LEU A 76 4.55 -2.55 5.36
CA LEU A 76 5.69 -1.67 5.07
C LEU A 76 6.54 -1.38 6.33
N TYR A 77 5.90 -1.21 7.49
CA TYR A 77 6.59 -1.09 8.78
C TYR A 77 7.49 -2.31 9.03
N THR A 78 6.93 -3.51 8.90
CA THR A 78 7.67 -4.78 9.06
C THR A 78 8.76 -4.96 7.98
N ALA A 79 8.42 -4.69 6.72
CA ALA A 79 9.32 -4.75 5.56
C ALA A 79 10.52 -3.82 5.70
N SER A 80 10.32 -2.67 6.36
CA SER A 80 11.35 -1.69 6.66
C SER A 80 12.20 -2.00 7.89
N SER A 81 11.95 -3.13 8.56
CA SER A 81 12.51 -3.41 9.88
C SER A 81 12.27 -2.26 10.87
N ASN A 82 11.05 -1.70 10.81
CA ASN A 82 10.54 -0.64 11.68
C ASN A 82 11.25 0.72 11.57
N GLN A 83 11.92 1.01 10.44
CA GLN A 83 12.75 2.22 10.30
C GLN A 83 12.09 3.40 9.61
N TYR A 84 11.22 3.15 8.61
CA TYR A 84 10.71 4.23 7.74
C TYR A 84 9.25 4.58 8.02
N PHE A 85 8.45 3.62 8.43
CA PHE A 85 7.02 3.83 8.61
C PHE A 85 6.69 3.95 10.10
N ALA A 86 5.61 4.66 10.43
CA ALA A 86 5.12 4.67 11.79
C ALA A 86 4.52 3.31 12.14
N ASN A 87 4.54 2.97 13.43
CA ASN A 87 3.82 1.80 13.91
C ASN A 87 2.32 1.99 13.62
N PRO A 88 1.64 1.08 12.91
CA PRO A 88 0.23 1.23 12.57
C PRO A 88 -0.68 1.36 13.82
N THR A 89 -0.24 0.90 15.00
CA THR A 89 -1.01 1.04 16.25
C THR A 89 -1.03 2.47 16.78
N THR A 90 -0.15 3.36 16.30
CA THR A 90 -0.14 4.78 16.69
C THR A 90 -1.07 5.63 15.82
N LEU A 91 -1.64 5.06 14.75
CA LEU A 91 -2.66 5.75 13.97
C LEU A 91 -3.96 5.89 14.77
N PRO A 92 -4.73 6.97 14.53
CA PRO A 92 -6.09 7.05 15.02
C PRO A 92 -6.88 5.81 14.59
N LYS A 93 -7.72 5.28 15.49
CA LYS A 93 -8.70 4.26 15.08
C LYS A 93 -9.75 4.95 14.24
N PHE A 94 -9.66 4.78 12.93
CA PHE A 94 -10.68 5.24 12.02
C PHE A 94 -11.88 4.29 12.15
N GLU A 95 -12.89 4.69 12.94
CA GLU A 95 -14.05 3.83 13.26
C GLU A 95 -14.82 3.38 12.01
N GLN A 96 -15.46 2.20 12.09
CA GLN A 96 -16.10 1.55 10.93
C GLN A 96 -17.29 2.32 10.34
N VAL A 97 -17.92 3.23 11.09
CA VAL A 97 -18.95 4.15 10.58
C VAL A 97 -18.93 5.42 11.43
N ILE A 98 -18.67 6.57 10.80
CA ILE A 98 -18.78 7.86 11.49
C ILE A 98 -20.17 8.43 11.26
N GLY A 99 -20.79 8.90 12.34
CA GLY A 99 -22.12 9.49 12.34
C GLY A 99 -22.25 10.61 11.31
N THR A 100 -21.62 11.76 11.54
CA THR A 100 -21.61 12.87 10.58
C THR A 100 -20.18 13.34 10.37
N ALA A 101 -19.67 13.26 9.14
CA ALA A 101 -18.34 13.76 8.79
C ALA A 101 -18.41 14.76 7.63
N THR A 102 -17.82 15.93 7.84
CA THR A 102 -17.58 16.94 6.80
C THR A 102 -16.09 17.04 6.45
N GLU A 103 -15.23 16.47 7.28
CA GLU A 103 -13.78 16.42 7.08
C GLU A 103 -13.34 14.97 6.91
N ILE A 104 -12.74 14.66 5.77
CA ILE A 104 -12.40 13.29 5.39
C ILE A 104 -10.87 13.16 5.33
N PRO A 105 -10.24 12.45 6.28
CA PRO A 105 -8.79 12.25 6.25
C PRO A 105 -8.38 11.34 5.09
N ILE A 106 -7.25 11.67 4.47
CA ILE A 106 -6.58 10.89 3.43
C ILE A 106 -5.20 10.47 3.95
N GLY A 107 -4.93 9.17 3.88
CA GLY A 107 -3.60 8.60 4.04
C GLY A 107 -2.94 8.34 2.70
N ILE A 108 -1.63 8.58 2.65
CA ILE A 108 -0.80 8.38 1.47
C ILE A 108 0.50 7.67 1.89
N LEU A 109 0.80 6.56 1.25
CA LEU A 109 2.07 5.84 1.30
C LEU A 109 2.68 5.89 -0.09
N SER A 110 3.81 6.58 -0.25
CA SER A 110 4.59 6.55 -1.48
C SER A 110 6.00 6.08 -1.16
N THR A 111 6.38 4.94 -1.71
CA THR A 111 7.69 4.37 -1.40
C THR A 111 8.24 3.58 -2.56
N LYS A 112 9.56 3.48 -2.63
CA LYS A 112 10.21 2.46 -3.43
C LYS A 112 10.42 1.23 -2.56
N THR A 113 10.03 0.06 -3.03
CA THR A 113 10.24 -1.20 -2.31
C THR A 113 11.05 -2.14 -3.18
N SER A 114 11.45 -3.26 -2.58
CA SER A 114 11.98 -4.37 -3.36
C SER A 114 11.49 -5.70 -2.83
N TYR A 115 11.65 -6.73 -3.65
CA TYR A 115 11.53 -8.12 -3.24
C TYR A 115 12.65 -8.95 -3.86
N LEU A 116 12.90 -10.11 -3.27
CA LEU A 116 13.93 -11.04 -3.72
C LEU A 116 13.58 -11.55 -5.12
N ASN A 117 14.59 -11.58 -6.00
CA ASN A 117 14.47 -12.28 -7.28
C ASN A 117 14.70 -13.79 -7.05
N TYR A 118 13.78 -14.40 -6.31
CA TYR A 118 13.81 -15.78 -5.87
C TYR A 118 12.47 -16.44 -6.20
N ASP A 119 12.53 -17.64 -6.77
CA ASP A 119 11.37 -18.48 -7.04
C ASP A 119 11.58 -19.76 -6.22
N ASP A 120 10.71 -19.98 -5.24
CA ASP A 120 10.78 -21.11 -4.30
C ASP A 120 10.30 -22.43 -4.92
N GLU A 121 9.48 -22.35 -5.97
CA GLU A 121 9.01 -23.50 -6.72
C GLU A 121 10.05 -23.95 -7.76
N ASN A 122 10.79 -23.00 -8.35
CA ASN A 122 11.81 -23.27 -9.34
C ASN A 122 12.99 -22.29 -9.28
N ASN A 123 14.09 -22.75 -8.66
CA ASN A 123 15.35 -22.00 -8.56
C ASN A 123 15.91 -21.51 -9.91
N ASN A 124 15.51 -22.05 -11.06
CA ASN A 124 15.97 -21.58 -12.38
C ASN A 124 15.18 -20.37 -12.91
N ASN A 125 14.05 -20.03 -12.31
CA ASN A 125 13.19 -18.90 -12.70
C ASN A 125 13.53 -17.61 -11.95
N GLY A 126 14.37 -17.68 -10.91
CA GLY A 126 14.92 -16.54 -10.19
C GLY A 126 16.42 -16.34 -10.45
N ASN A 127 16.99 -15.32 -9.81
CA ASN A 127 18.43 -15.05 -9.83
C ASN A 127 19.13 -15.42 -8.51
N LEU A 128 18.37 -15.96 -7.56
CA LEU A 128 18.82 -16.36 -6.23
C LEU A 128 18.53 -17.84 -5.99
N ARG A 129 19.37 -18.45 -5.15
CA ARG A 129 19.11 -19.76 -4.55
C ARG A 129 19.21 -19.64 -3.03
N LEU A 130 18.37 -20.38 -2.32
CA LEU A 130 18.41 -20.48 -0.87
C LEU A 130 19.17 -21.74 -0.45
N VAL A 131 20.32 -21.58 0.22
CA VAL A 131 21.13 -22.71 0.71
C VAL A 131 21.39 -22.50 2.20
N ASN A 132 20.95 -23.45 3.03
CA ASN A 132 21.09 -23.40 4.49
C ASN A 132 20.56 -22.09 5.11
N GLY A 133 19.44 -21.58 4.60
CA GLY A 133 18.82 -20.33 5.08
C GLY A 133 19.52 -19.04 4.64
N VAL A 134 20.51 -19.13 3.74
CA VAL A 134 21.23 -17.98 3.18
C VAL A 134 20.98 -17.88 1.68
N PHE A 135 20.57 -16.70 1.22
CA PHE A 135 20.43 -16.43 -0.20
C PHE A 135 21.79 -16.20 -0.84
N SER A 136 22.03 -16.86 -1.96
CA SER A 136 23.23 -16.65 -2.78
C SER A 136 22.82 -16.42 -4.23
N ALA A 137 23.60 -15.60 -4.93
CA ALA A 137 23.34 -15.34 -6.34
C ALA A 137 23.64 -16.58 -7.18
N ILE A 138 22.78 -16.88 -8.16
CA ILE A 138 23.03 -17.94 -9.15
C ILE A 138 24.09 -17.46 -10.13
N ASN A 139 24.04 -16.18 -10.51
CA ASN A 139 25.09 -15.48 -11.23
C ASN A 139 25.21 -14.04 -10.71
N ASN A 140 26.37 -13.41 -10.91
CA ASN A 140 26.64 -12.05 -10.41
C ASN A 140 26.21 -10.94 -11.37
N ILE A 141 25.64 -11.28 -12.53
CA ILE A 141 25.32 -10.32 -13.59
C ILE A 141 23.86 -9.86 -13.46
N ASN A 142 22.98 -10.75 -13.03
CA ASN A 142 21.55 -10.49 -12.95
C ASN A 142 21.15 -9.81 -11.63
N PRO A 143 20.06 -9.01 -11.64
CA PRO A 143 19.59 -8.32 -10.44
C PRO A 143 19.07 -9.32 -9.39
N LYS A 144 19.60 -9.17 -8.17
CA LYS A 144 19.24 -9.97 -6.99
C LYS A 144 17.90 -9.54 -6.37
N PHE A 145 17.51 -8.29 -6.61
CA PHE A 145 16.30 -7.68 -6.10
C PHE A 145 15.52 -7.11 -7.27
N ILE A 146 14.20 -7.21 -7.21
CA ILE A 146 13.30 -6.53 -8.13
C ILE A 146 12.74 -5.32 -7.39
N GLU A 147 12.93 -4.13 -7.95
CA GLU A 147 12.44 -2.87 -7.37
C GLU A 147 11.03 -2.55 -7.87
N LYS A 148 10.23 -1.92 -7.01
CA LYS A 148 8.86 -1.51 -7.33
C LYS A 148 8.58 -0.11 -6.76
N ASP A 149 7.96 0.72 -7.58
CA ASP A 149 7.34 1.96 -7.12
C ASP A 149 5.95 1.62 -6.57
N LEU A 150 5.70 1.96 -5.30
CA LEU A 150 4.43 1.71 -4.62
C LEU A 150 3.77 3.03 -4.23
N LEU A 151 2.49 3.17 -4.56
CA LEU A 151 1.65 4.26 -4.13
C LEU A 151 0.32 3.71 -3.61
N VAL A 152 0.09 3.82 -2.31
CA VAL A 152 -1.19 3.53 -1.67
C VAL A 152 -1.80 4.86 -1.23
N VAL A 153 -2.98 5.18 -1.74
CA VAL A 153 -3.75 6.33 -1.29
C VAL A 153 -5.09 5.83 -0.81
N SER A 154 -5.57 6.33 0.32
CA SER A 154 -6.91 6.01 0.80
C SER A 154 -7.50 7.12 1.63
N THR A 155 -8.79 7.37 1.48
CA THR A 155 -9.60 7.93 2.56
C THR A 155 -9.55 6.99 3.77
N LEU A 156 -9.40 7.53 4.97
CA LEU A 156 -9.19 6.72 6.17
C LEU A 156 -10.50 6.39 6.90
N PHE A 157 -11.60 7.09 6.60
CA PHE A 157 -12.92 6.66 7.07
C PHE A 157 -13.52 5.65 6.09
N PRO A 158 -13.86 4.43 6.49
CA PRO A 158 -14.41 3.42 5.58
C PRO A 158 -15.82 3.79 5.10
N ALA A 159 -16.59 4.49 5.93
CA ALA A 159 -17.91 5.02 5.61
C ALA A 159 -18.29 6.15 6.57
N PHE A 160 -19.06 7.14 6.10
CA PHE A 160 -19.61 8.22 6.95
C PHE A 160 -20.94 8.73 6.42
N THR A 161 -21.80 9.22 7.31
CA THR A 161 -22.99 9.98 6.89
C THR A 161 -22.75 11.47 6.86
N SER A 162 -23.55 12.19 6.08
CA SER A 162 -23.47 13.64 5.98
C SER A 162 -24.86 14.24 5.73
N GLY A 163 -25.12 15.37 6.39
CA GLY A 163 -26.27 16.23 6.11
C GLY A 163 -25.95 17.33 5.09
N THR A 164 -24.74 17.35 4.52
CA THR A 164 -24.26 18.37 3.58
C THR A 164 -23.60 17.74 2.35
N ASN A 165 -23.56 18.50 1.26
CA ASN A 165 -22.84 18.16 0.03
C ASN A 165 -21.40 18.69 0.04
N ASN A 166 -21.02 19.51 1.03
CA ASN A 166 -19.67 20.09 1.09
C ASN A 166 -18.77 19.27 2.02
N PHE A 167 -17.68 18.76 1.45
CA PHE A 167 -16.67 17.96 2.16
C PHE A 167 -15.30 18.61 2.05
N THR A 168 -14.49 18.45 3.08
CA THR A 168 -13.08 18.86 3.07
C THR A 168 -12.21 17.63 3.24
N PHE A 169 -11.49 17.25 2.20
CA PHE A 169 -10.52 16.17 2.25
C PHE A 169 -9.21 16.69 2.81
N LYS A 170 -8.67 16.05 3.86
CA LYS A 170 -7.49 16.51 4.60
C LYS A 170 -6.33 15.54 4.48
N ILE A 171 -5.12 16.07 4.27
CA ILE A 171 -3.87 15.31 4.31
C ILE A 171 -3.13 15.70 5.59
N ASP A 172 -3.03 14.76 6.53
CA ASP A 172 -2.23 14.92 7.74
C ASP A 172 -0.81 14.44 7.48
N THR A 173 0.20 15.18 7.95
CA THR A 173 1.61 14.80 7.86
C THR A 173 1.90 13.46 8.55
N ASN A 174 1.14 13.10 9.58
CA ASN A 174 1.25 11.80 10.28
C ASN A 174 0.64 10.63 9.48
N GLN A 175 -0.03 10.93 8.37
CA GLN A 175 -0.65 9.95 7.47
C GLN A 175 -0.03 10.03 6.07
N PHE A 176 1.06 10.79 5.91
CA PHE A 176 1.75 10.99 4.65
C PHE A 176 3.20 10.54 4.71
N TYR A 177 3.50 9.39 4.11
CA TYR A 177 4.81 8.76 4.14
C TYR A 177 5.43 8.75 2.74
N GLN A 178 6.67 9.24 2.62
CA GLN A 178 7.39 9.30 1.35
C GLN A 178 8.83 8.85 1.50
N TYR A 179 9.21 7.72 0.89
CA TYR A 179 10.56 7.17 1.00
C TYR A 179 11.09 6.61 -0.32
N GLY A 180 12.18 7.19 -0.83
CA GLY A 180 12.79 6.78 -2.10
C GLY A 180 11.96 7.03 -3.35
N ASN A 181 10.76 7.57 -3.18
CA ASN A 181 9.84 7.88 -4.25
C ASN A 181 8.96 9.06 -3.83
N THR A 182 9.45 10.28 -4.06
CA THR A 182 8.69 11.50 -3.71
C THR A 182 7.67 11.80 -4.78
N ILE A 183 6.45 12.12 -4.38
CA ILE A 183 5.36 12.58 -5.23
C ILE A 183 5.67 14.01 -5.66
N GLN A 184 5.89 14.19 -6.96
CA GLN A 184 6.00 15.51 -7.57
C GLN A 184 4.62 16.14 -7.74
N LYS A 185 3.64 15.35 -8.19
CA LYS A 185 2.27 15.78 -8.43
C LYS A 185 1.30 14.67 -8.02
N LEU A 186 0.21 15.03 -7.33
CA LEU A 186 -0.90 14.13 -7.03
C LEU A 186 -2.20 14.89 -7.24
N GLU A 187 -3.11 14.29 -8.00
CA GLU A 187 -4.44 14.81 -8.24
C GLU A 187 -5.49 13.76 -7.91
N ALA A 188 -6.63 14.21 -7.41
CA ALA A 188 -7.77 13.37 -7.09
C ALA A 188 -9.04 13.91 -7.74
N ASN A 189 -9.84 13.01 -8.31
CA ASN A 189 -11.22 13.27 -8.68
C ASN A 189 -12.12 12.55 -7.68
N PHE A 190 -12.81 13.32 -6.84
CA PHE A 190 -13.61 12.83 -5.72
C PHE A 190 -15.02 12.36 -6.13
N GLY A 191 -15.29 12.27 -7.44
CA GLY A 191 -16.59 11.93 -7.99
C GLY A 191 -17.45 13.13 -8.36
N ASP A 192 -16.89 14.34 -8.32
CA ASP A 192 -17.51 15.59 -8.80
C ASP A 192 -17.21 15.90 -10.28
N GLY A 193 -16.36 15.09 -10.92
CA GLY A 193 -15.96 15.28 -12.31
C GLY A 193 -14.76 16.21 -12.50
N VAL A 194 -14.18 16.76 -11.42
CA VAL A 194 -13.05 17.69 -11.47
C VAL A 194 -11.80 17.03 -10.85
N TRP A 195 -10.64 17.28 -11.45
CA TRP A 195 -9.36 16.87 -10.87
C TRP A 195 -8.82 17.97 -9.96
N HIS A 196 -8.69 17.66 -8.67
CA HIS A 196 -8.18 18.55 -7.65
C HIS A 196 -6.73 18.25 -7.34
N LEU A 197 -5.89 19.29 -7.19
CA LEU A 197 -4.49 19.14 -6.81
C LEU A 197 -4.35 18.85 -5.31
N LEU A 198 -3.71 17.74 -4.98
CA LEU A 198 -3.33 17.35 -3.61
C LEU A 198 -1.86 17.60 -3.35
N VAL A 199 -1.01 17.38 -4.35
CA VAL A 199 0.41 17.72 -4.34
C VAL A 199 0.76 18.38 -5.66
N ASN A 200 1.50 19.48 -5.61
CA ASN A 200 1.99 20.17 -6.80
C ASN A 200 3.43 20.64 -6.60
N ASN A 201 4.32 20.22 -7.50
CA ASN A 201 5.75 20.50 -7.42
C ASN A 201 6.31 20.21 -6.01
N TYR A 202 6.02 19.01 -5.49
CA TYR A 202 6.42 18.52 -4.16
C TYR A 202 5.75 19.22 -2.96
N VAL A 203 4.88 20.21 -3.19
CA VAL A 203 4.16 20.93 -2.13
C VAL A 203 2.79 20.30 -1.91
N VAL A 204 2.53 19.88 -0.66
CA VAL A 204 1.26 19.29 -0.23
C VAL A 204 0.23 20.40 -0.02
N GLN A 205 -0.96 20.20 -0.56
CA GLN A 205 -2.15 20.95 -0.18
C GLN A 205 -2.80 20.25 1.01
N PRO A 206 -2.80 20.84 2.21
CA PRO A 206 -3.24 20.16 3.43
C PRO A 206 -4.74 19.86 3.44
N ALA A 207 -5.52 20.58 2.64
CA ALA A 207 -6.95 20.39 2.54
C ALA A 207 -7.49 20.77 1.15
N VAL A 208 -8.53 20.06 0.69
CA VAL A 208 -9.28 20.39 -0.53
C VAL A 208 -10.77 20.30 -0.23
N SER A 209 -11.50 21.36 -0.54
CA SER A 209 -12.96 21.40 -0.41
C SER A 209 -13.64 20.99 -1.71
N VAL A 210 -14.64 20.11 -1.60
CA VAL A 210 -15.35 19.51 -2.73
C VAL A 210 -16.84 19.54 -2.46
N ASN A 211 -17.62 19.89 -3.49
CA ASN A 211 -19.07 19.74 -3.45
C ASN A 211 -19.46 18.44 -4.16
N LEU A 212 -19.95 17.46 -3.40
CA LEU A 212 -20.45 16.19 -3.92
C LEU A 212 -21.97 16.19 -3.80
N ASN A 213 -22.66 16.17 -4.93
CA ASN A 213 -24.12 16.11 -4.96
C ASN A 213 -24.61 14.70 -4.63
N ILE A 214 -24.76 14.38 -3.34
CA ILE A 214 -25.13 13.04 -2.86
C ILE A 214 -26.65 12.98 -2.67
N THR A 215 -27.35 12.43 -3.66
CA THR A 215 -28.83 12.33 -3.63
C THR A 215 -29.34 11.04 -2.99
N SER A 216 -28.53 9.99 -2.93
CA SER A 216 -28.86 8.68 -2.34
C SER A 216 -27.61 8.02 -1.75
N VAL A 217 -27.80 6.95 -0.96
CA VAL A 217 -26.67 6.09 -0.55
C VAL A 217 -26.07 5.46 -1.80
N GLU A 218 -24.85 5.85 -2.15
CA GLU A 218 -24.13 5.30 -3.30
C GLU A 218 -22.63 5.16 -3.00
N LYS A 219 -22.01 4.17 -3.65
CA LYS A 219 -20.56 4.09 -3.72
C LYS A 219 -20.09 5.02 -4.84
N LYS A 220 -19.27 6.01 -4.50
CA LYS A 220 -18.51 6.79 -5.48
C LYS A 220 -17.13 6.18 -5.62
N THR A 221 -16.45 6.43 -6.73
CA THR A 221 -15.05 6.07 -6.87
C THR A 221 -14.23 7.35 -6.88
N ILE A 222 -13.26 7.46 -5.97
CA ILE A 222 -12.27 8.53 -5.98
C ILE A 222 -11.10 8.04 -6.84
N ASN A 223 -10.78 8.78 -7.90
CA ASN A 223 -9.68 8.41 -8.79
C ASN A 223 -8.46 9.26 -8.47
N TYR A 224 -7.29 8.64 -8.39
CA TYR A 224 -6.02 9.35 -8.17
C TYR A 224 -5.10 9.15 -9.35
N ARG A 225 -4.34 10.20 -9.66
CA ARG A 225 -3.22 10.16 -10.60
C ARG A 225 -2.02 10.84 -9.97
N ALA A 226 -0.87 10.17 -10.02
CA ALA A 226 0.37 10.67 -9.44
C ALA A 226 1.48 10.69 -10.47
N VAL A 227 2.32 11.72 -10.39
CA VAL A 227 3.62 11.79 -11.05
C VAL A 227 4.68 11.80 -9.96
N LEU A 228 5.59 10.85 -10.05
CA LEU A 228 6.68 10.64 -9.11
C LEU A 228 7.94 11.41 -9.55
N GLN A 229 8.88 11.62 -8.65
CA GLN A 229 10.14 12.33 -8.92
C GLN A 229 10.94 11.73 -10.08
N ASN A 230 10.85 10.41 -10.28
CA ASN A 230 11.51 9.70 -11.39
C ASN A 230 10.76 9.83 -12.73
N GLY A 231 9.64 10.55 -12.79
CA GLY A 231 8.79 10.70 -13.97
C GLY A 231 7.76 9.57 -14.15
N SER A 232 7.80 8.51 -13.33
CA SER A 232 6.80 7.44 -13.37
C SER A 232 5.40 8.00 -13.06
N THR A 233 4.41 7.49 -13.77
CA THR A 233 3.00 7.83 -13.55
C THR A 233 2.26 6.62 -12.98
N ILE A 234 1.53 6.82 -11.88
CA ILE A 234 0.70 5.79 -11.26
C ILE A 234 -0.76 6.28 -11.22
N ASN A 235 -1.69 5.43 -11.64
CA ASN A 235 -3.13 5.69 -11.56
C ASN A 235 -3.79 4.66 -10.65
N THR A 236 -4.55 5.11 -9.65
CA THR A 236 -5.23 4.24 -8.68
C THR A 236 -6.68 4.69 -8.48
N PRO A 237 -7.69 3.89 -8.87
CA PRO A 237 -9.08 4.11 -8.50
C PRO A 237 -9.34 3.59 -7.07
N LEU A 238 -10.14 4.31 -6.28
CA LEU A 238 -10.56 3.89 -4.94
C LEU A 238 -12.10 3.90 -4.85
N PRO A 239 -12.76 2.77 -4.56
CA PRO A 239 -14.17 2.75 -4.24
C PRO A 239 -14.38 3.32 -2.83
N PHE A 240 -15.25 4.31 -2.72
CA PHE A 240 -15.61 5.01 -1.50
C PHE A 240 -17.13 5.01 -1.29
N CYS A 241 -17.61 4.62 -0.10
CA CYS A 241 -19.04 4.53 0.17
C CYS A 241 -19.54 5.76 0.94
N PHE A 242 -20.56 6.44 0.41
CA PHE A 242 -21.27 7.51 1.11
C PHE A 242 -22.60 6.98 1.68
N PRO A 243 -22.67 6.50 2.92
CA PRO A 243 -23.97 6.23 3.55
C PRO A 243 -24.65 7.55 3.93
N ARG A 244 -25.66 8.03 3.21
CA ARG A 244 -26.53 9.12 3.69
C ARG A 244 -27.45 8.61 4.80
N LYS A 245 -27.56 9.33 5.93
CA LYS A 245 -28.70 9.19 6.84
C LYS A 245 -29.86 10.02 6.27
N LEU A 246 -31.00 9.36 6.03
CA LEU A 246 -32.29 10.03 5.81
C LEU A 246 -32.73 10.75 7.08
#